data_AF-A0A363U7S8-F1
#
_entry.id   AF-A0A363U7S8-F1
#
_cell.length_a   1.000
_cell.length_b   1.000
_cell.length_c   1.000
_cell.angle_alpha   90.00
_cell.angle_beta   90.00
_cell.angle_gamma   90.00
#
_symmetry.space_group_name_H-M   'P 1'
#
loop_
_entity.id
_entity.type
_entity.pdbx_description
1 polymer ?
#
loop_
_entity_poly.entity_id
_entity_poly.type
_entity_poly.pdbx_seq_one_letter_code
_entity_poly.pdbx_strand_id
1 'polypeptide(L)'
;MGEAQSRTRGITPCPIRGQDRAAIASHPVLKVYGEYYKRFKKTYHVQLQLESIVLKGKSIPSVASLVECMFMAEVKNMLLTAGHDLDKLQLPLTLDVTKGTESYTVMRGEEQTVKAGDMMISDQAGIISNIIYGPDQRTQISESTRNVVFTVYAPAGIEESLIMRHLLDMRDDVLVIAPQAEMELLHVYGD
;
A
#
# COMPACT_ATOMS: atom_id res chain seq x y z
N MET A 1 25.13 22.59 32.65
CA MET A 1 24.10 23.00 31.68
C MET A 1 24.58 22.55 30.31
N GLY A 2 24.11 21.40 29.84
CA GLY A 2 24.35 20.92 28.48
C GLY A 2 23.01 20.92 27.76
N GLU A 3 22.89 21.77 26.74
CA GLU A 3 21.71 21.85 25.89
C GLU A 3 21.56 20.58 25.07
N ALA A 4 20.44 19.88 25.27
CA ALA A 4 20.02 18.79 24.41
C ALA A 4 19.53 19.39 23.07
N GLN A 5 20.31 19.19 22.01
CA GLN A 5 19.85 19.43 20.65
C GLN A 5 18.69 18.49 20.32
N SER A 6 17.48 19.04 20.30
CA SER A 6 16.29 18.38 19.77
C SER A 6 16.50 18.12 18.29
N ARG A 7 16.80 16.87 17.92
CA ARG A 7 16.75 16.41 16.54
C ARG A 7 15.28 16.20 16.17
N THR A 8 14.62 17.24 15.70
CA THR A 8 13.42 17.08 14.87
C THR A 8 13.85 16.34 13.61
N ARG A 9 13.52 15.04 13.51
CA ARG A 9 13.57 14.34 12.22
C ARG A 9 12.68 15.14 11.27
N GLY A 10 13.28 15.71 10.23
CA GLY A 10 12.54 16.52 9.26
C GLY A 10 11.46 15.65 8.62
N ILE A 11 10.19 15.99 8.85
CA ILE A 11 9.09 15.42 8.09
C ILE A 11 9.30 15.90 6.65
N THR A 12 9.74 15.02 5.77
CA THR A 12 9.89 15.35 4.34
C THR A 12 8.52 15.84 3.83
N PRO A 13 8.43 17.06 3.26
CA PRO A 13 7.16 17.58 2.78
C PRO A 13 6.57 16.64 1.73
N CYS A 14 5.27 16.39 1.80
CA CYS A 14 4.56 15.66 0.76
C CYS A 14 4.76 16.41 -0.58
N PRO A 15 5.36 15.79 -1.62
CA PRO A 15 5.88 16.49 -2.80
C PRO A 15 4.82 17.20 -3.66
N ILE A 16 3.56 16.94 -3.35
CA ILE A 16 2.36 17.33 -4.10
C ILE A 16 1.49 18.36 -3.38
N ARG A 17 1.93 18.86 -2.22
CA ARG A 17 1.19 19.91 -1.50
C ARG A 17 1.10 21.18 -2.35
N GLY A 18 -0.12 21.65 -2.62
CA GLY A 18 -0.36 22.85 -3.41
C GLY A 18 -0.30 22.66 -4.93
N GLN A 19 -0.19 21.42 -5.42
CA GLN A 19 -0.27 21.11 -6.85
C GLN A 19 -1.72 21.09 -7.35
N ASP A 20 -1.90 21.46 -8.63
CA ASP A 20 -3.19 21.29 -9.30
C ASP A 20 -3.38 19.84 -9.81
N ARG A 21 -4.59 19.56 -10.33
CA ARG A 21 -4.94 18.22 -10.81
C ARG A 21 -4.07 17.74 -11.98
N ALA A 22 -3.66 18.65 -12.87
CA ALA A 22 -2.86 18.28 -14.04
C ALA A 22 -1.43 17.91 -13.63
N ALA A 23 -0.86 18.66 -12.68
CA ALA A 23 0.44 18.37 -12.09
C ALA A 23 0.43 17.02 -11.37
N ILE A 24 -0.58 16.72 -10.55
CA ILE A 24 -0.75 15.41 -9.90
C ILE A 24 -0.81 14.30 -10.95
N ALA A 25 -1.70 14.41 -11.94
CA ALA A 25 -1.85 13.39 -12.99
C ALA A 25 -0.58 13.20 -13.85
N SER A 26 0.33 14.19 -13.88
CA SER A 26 1.58 14.11 -14.62
C SER A 26 2.69 13.34 -13.91
N HIS A 27 2.53 13.04 -12.62
CA HIS A 27 3.55 12.38 -11.79
C HIS A 27 3.93 10.98 -12.36
N PRO A 28 5.23 10.64 -12.46
CA PRO A 28 5.67 9.39 -13.08
C PRO A 28 5.03 8.13 -12.47
N VAL A 29 5.00 8.03 -11.13
CA VAL A 29 4.39 6.88 -10.43
C VAL A 29 2.89 6.76 -10.77
N LEU A 30 2.16 7.87 -10.78
CA LEU A 30 0.73 7.88 -11.07
C LEU A 30 0.43 7.50 -12.52
N LYS A 31 1.31 7.88 -13.46
CA LYS A 31 1.21 7.44 -14.86
C LYS A 31 1.38 5.93 -14.99
N VAL A 32 2.39 5.35 -14.35
CA VAL A 32 2.64 3.90 -14.40
C VAL A 32 1.44 3.11 -13.88
N TYR A 33 0.91 3.46 -12.70
CA TYR A 33 -0.33 2.81 -12.22
C TYR A 33 -1.54 3.13 -13.09
N GLY A 34 -1.65 4.35 -13.62
CA GLY A 34 -2.74 4.73 -14.52
C GLY A 34 -2.77 3.85 -15.78
N GLU A 35 -1.62 3.60 -16.40
CA GLU A 35 -1.46 2.70 -17.54
C GLU A 35 -1.81 1.26 -17.17
N TYR A 36 -1.35 0.80 -16.01
CA TYR A 36 -1.68 -0.53 -15.49
C TYR A 36 -3.20 -0.71 -15.31
N TYR A 37 -3.85 0.24 -14.62
CA TYR A 37 -5.30 0.22 -14.33
C TYR A 37 -6.15 0.38 -15.60
N LYS A 38 -5.66 1.10 -16.62
CA LYS A 38 -6.35 1.29 -17.90
C LYS A 38 -6.62 -0.04 -18.62
N ARG A 39 -5.72 -1.02 -18.50
CA ARG A 39 -5.91 -2.39 -19.05
C ARG A 39 -7.17 -3.06 -18.50
N PHE A 40 -7.58 -2.70 -17.29
CA PHE A 40 -8.76 -3.24 -16.61
C PHE A 40 -9.99 -2.34 -16.69
N LYS A 41 -9.91 -1.22 -17.42
CA LYS A 41 -10.95 -0.18 -17.51
C LYS A 41 -11.29 0.41 -16.13
N LYS A 42 -10.27 0.63 -15.31
CA LYS A 42 -10.37 1.21 -13.97
C LYS A 42 -9.50 2.47 -13.87
N THR A 43 -9.75 3.26 -12.84
CA THR A 43 -8.95 4.43 -12.48
C THR A 43 -8.14 4.10 -11.25
N TYR A 44 -6.88 4.54 -11.19
CA TYR A 44 -6.03 4.30 -10.04
C TYR A 44 -6.59 4.99 -8.79
N HIS A 45 -6.96 4.20 -7.78
CA HIS A 45 -7.72 4.70 -6.65
C HIS A 45 -6.88 5.56 -5.69
N VAL A 46 -5.57 5.30 -5.58
CA VAL A 46 -4.64 6.14 -4.80
C VAL A 46 -4.60 7.55 -5.36
N GLN A 47 -4.60 7.72 -6.70
CA GLN A 47 -4.69 9.04 -7.32
C GLN A 47 -5.99 9.76 -6.90
N LEU A 48 -7.12 9.06 -6.86
CA LEU A 48 -8.41 9.66 -6.46
C LEU A 48 -8.43 10.05 -4.98
N GLN A 49 -7.81 9.24 -4.11
CA GLN A 49 -7.65 9.55 -2.69
C GLN A 49 -6.75 10.77 -2.50
N LEU A 50 -5.64 10.82 -3.24
CA LEU A 50 -4.70 11.92 -3.27
C LEU A 50 -5.36 13.24 -3.68
N GLU A 51 -6.06 13.25 -4.81
CA GLU A 51 -6.82 14.41 -5.30
C GLU A 51 -7.86 14.86 -4.27
N SER A 52 -8.50 13.92 -3.56
CA SER A 52 -9.49 14.26 -2.54
C SER A 52 -8.86 14.91 -1.30
N ILE A 53 -7.66 14.50 -0.89
CA ILE A 53 -6.93 15.10 0.23
C ILE A 53 -6.39 16.48 -0.17
N VAL A 54 -5.65 16.54 -1.28
CA VAL A 54 -4.92 17.75 -1.70
C VAL A 54 -5.85 18.84 -2.23
N LEU A 55 -6.85 18.49 -3.05
CA LEU A 55 -7.69 19.47 -3.75
C LEU A 55 -9.00 19.76 -3.02
N LYS A 56 -9.50 18.83 -2.19
CA LYS A 56 -10.79 18.95 -1.50
C LYS A 56 -10.66 19.04 0.02
N GLY A 57 -9.44 18.97 0.56
CA GLY A 57 -9.18 19.06 2.00
C GLY A 57 -9.78 17.91 2.81
N LYS A 58 -10.02 16.74 2.19
CA LYS A 58 -10.54 15.57 2.91
C LYS A 58 -9.50 15.11 3.94
N SER A 59 -9.97 14.76 5.13
CA SER A 59 -9.10 14.14 6.16
C SER A 59 -8.69 12.73 5.76
N ILE A 60 -7.54 12.31 6.29
CA ILE A 60 -7.12 10.91 6.24
C ILE A 60 -8.15 10.09 7.05
N PRO A 61 -8.58 8.91 6.55
CA PRO A 61 -9.49 8.05 7.29
C PRO A 61 -8.91 7.70 8.66
N SER A 62 -9.76 7.68 9.70
CA SER A 62 -9.36 7.14 11.00
C SER A 62 -10.05 5.80 11.21
N VAL A 63 -9.27 4.72 11.25
CA VAL A 63 -9.74 3.33 11.26
C VAL A 63 -8.96 2.49 12.27
N ALA A 64 -7.86 1.87 11.83
CA ALA A 64 -6.90 1.16 12.66
C ALA A 64 -5.53 1.76 12.37
N SER A 65 -4.72 2.01 13.41
CA SER A 65 -3.47 2.77 13.27
C SER A 65 -2.50 2.16 12.25
N LEU A 66 -2.43 0.83 12.14
CA LEU A 66 -1.63 0.16 11.11
C LEU A 66 -2.12 0.45 9.68
N VAL A 67 -3.44 0.50 9.48
CA VAL A 67 -4.05 0.85 8.19
C VAL A 67 -3.82 2.33 7.87
N GLU A 68 -3.84 3.20 8.89
CA GLU A 68 -3.53 4.62 8.74
C GLU A 68 -2.07 4.85 8.34
N CYS A 69 -1.10 4.17 8.97
CA CYS A 69 0.31 4.22 8.59
C CYS A 69 0.52 3.82 7.11
N MET A 70 -0.07 2.70 6.70
CA MET A 70 -0.02 2.24 5.31
C MET A 70 -0.62 3.28 4.35
N PHE A 71 -1.80 3.80 4.67
CA PHE A 71 -2.49 4.79 3.86
C PHE A 71 -1.70 6.10 3.74
N MET A 72 -1.07 6.55 4.83
CA MET A 72 -0.22 7.74 4.82
C MET A 72 0.97 7.57 3.88
N ALA A 73 1.66 6.44 3.94
CA ALA A 73 2.78 6.14 3.05
C ALA A 73 2.33 5.98 1.58
N GLU A 74 1.17 5.39 1.35
CA GLU A 74 0.55 5.22 0.02
C GLU A 74 0.22 6.57 -0.62
N VAL A 75 -0.39 7.50 0.13
CA VAL A 75 -0.68 8.87 -0.34
C VAL A 75 0.62 9.66 -0.53
N LYS A 76 1.58 9.56 0.39
CA LYS A 76 2.87 10.29 0.32
C LYS A 76 3.69 9.89 -0.90
N ASN A 77 3.77 8.59 -1.17
CA ASN A 77 4.66 8.01 -2.18
C ASN A 77 3.94 7.53 -3.45
N MET A 78 2.60 7.58 -3.46
CA MET A 78 1.72 7.18 -4.56
C MET A 78 1.79 5.68 -4.92
N LEU A 79 2.33 4.85 -4.03
CA LEU A 79 2.53 3.40 -4.21
C LEU A 79 1.45 2.60 -3.49
N LEU A 80 0.83 1.67 -4.22
CA LEU A 80 -0.27 0.85 -3.75
C LEU A 80 0.22 -0.24 -2.78
N THR A 81 -0.39 -0.29 -1.60
CA THR A 81 -0.05 -1.25 -0.56
C THR A 81 -1.25 -2.04 -0.09
N ALA A 82 -1.02 -3.31 0.25
CA ALA A 82 -1.96 -4.13 1.00
C ALA A 82 -1.33 -4.54 2.33
N GLY A 83 -2.14 -4.53 3.39
CA GLY A 83 -1.74 -4.92 4.74
C GLY A 83 -2.51 -6.16 5.19
N HIS A 84 -1.79 -7.11 5.76
CA HIS A 84 -2.29 -8.42 6.17
C HIS A 84 -1.87 -8.75 7.60
N ASP A 85 -2.77 -9.35 8.36
CA ASP A 85 -2.46 -9.96 9.66
C ASP A 85 -1.61 -11.21 9.43
N LEU A 86 -0.34 -11.18 9.85
CA LEU A 86 0.60 -12.26 9.63
C LEU A 86 0.15 -13.56 10.31
N ASP A 87 -0.51 -13.45 11.46
CA ASP A 87 -0.94 -14.61 12.24
C ASP A 87 -2.12 -15.35 11.55
N LYS A 88 -2.72 -14.77 10.51
CA LYS A 88 -3.79 -15.37 9.70
C LYS A 88 -3.31 -15.91 8.35
N LEU A 89 -2.04 -15.70 7.99
CA LEU A 89 -1.46 -16.15 6.72
C LEU A 89 -1.04 -17.63 6.77
N GLN A 90 -1.19 -18.30 5.64
CA GLN A 90 -0.71 -19.66 5.41
C GLN A 90 0.50 -19.63 4.46
N LEU A 91 1.68 -19.31 5.01
CA LEU A 91 2.93 -19.11 4.25
C LEU A 91 3.35 -20.36 3.43
N PRO A 92 4.13 -20.19 2.33
CA PRO A 92 4.76 -18.96 1.85
C PRO A 92 3.82 -18.07 1.03
N LEU A 93 4.19 -16.79 0.90
CA LEU A 93 3.55 -15.88 -0.04
C LEU A 93 4.14 -16.07 -1.45
N THR A 94 3.28 -16.00 -2.46
CA THR A 94 3.65 -16.08 -3.88
C THR A 94 3.10 -14.87 -4.63
N LEU A 95 3.93 -14.25 -5.46
CA LEU A 95 3.53 -13.24 -6.43
C LEU A 95 3.31 -13.91 -7.78
N ASP A 96 2.16 -13.69 -8.40
CA ASP A 96 1.83 -14.25 -9.71
C ASP A 96 0.86 -13.35 -10.47
N VAL A 97 0.49 -13.75 -11.70
CA VAL A 97 -0.48 -13.08 -12.56
C VAL A 97 -1.71 -13.97 -12.73
N THR A 98 -2.87 -13.38 -12.50
CA THR A 98 -4.17 -14.06 -12.57
C THR A 98 -4.49 -14.56 -13.99
N LYS A 99 -5.14 -15.71 -14.07
CA LYS A 99 -5.65 -16.32 -15.31
C LYS A 99 -7.09 -15.91 -15.63
N GLY A 100 -7.78 -15.31 -14.64
CA GLY A 100 -9.16 -14.86 -14.76
C GLY A 100 -10.21 -15.90 -14.39
N THR A 101 -9.76 -17.03 -13.82
CA THR A 101 -10.62 -18.11 -13.32
C THR A 101 -10.61 -18.18 -11.79
N GLU A 102 -9.65 -17.50 -11.16
CA GLU A 102 -9.51 -17.46 -9.71
C GLU A 102 -10.60 -16.59 -9.08
N SER A 103 -11.04 -16.95 -7.87
CA SER A 103 -11.91 -16.13 -7.04
C SER A 103 -11.40 -16.10 -5.60
N TYR A 104 -11.78 -15.04 -4.89
CA TYR A 104 -11.54 -14.91 -3.45
C TYR A 104 -12.58 -13.99 -2.82
N THR A 105 -12.73 -14.09 -1.49
CA THR A 105 -13.62 -13.21 -0.73
C THR A 105 -12.90 -11.90 -0.42
N VAL A 106 -13.35 -10.81 -1.05
CA VAL A 106 -12.81 -9.47 -0.80
C VAL A 106 -13.30 -8.92 0.54
N MET A 107 -12.67 -7.87 1.06
CA MET A 107 -12.96 -7.23 2.36
C MET A 107 -14.45 -7.05 2.72
N ARG A 108 -15.31 -6.79 1.73
CA ARG A 108 -16.76 -6.58 1.95
C ARG A 108 -17.56 -7.88 2.13
N GLY A 109 -16.90 -9.04 2.13
CA GLY A 109 -17.51 -10.36 2.31
C GLY A 109 -18.11 -10.97 1.05
N GLU A 110 -17.88 -10.36 -0.12
CA GLU A 110 -18.35 -10.87 -1.40
C GLU A 110 -17.28 -11.71 -2.09
N GLU A 111 -17.69 -12.81 -2.72
CA GLU A 111 -16.82 -13.53 -3.64
C GLU A 111 -16.60 -12.71 -4.91
N GLN A 112 -15.34 -12.60 -5.34
CA GLN A 112 -14.93 -11.86 -6.52
C GLN A 112 -14.07 -12.74 -7.42
N THR A 113 -14.56 -13.04 -8.62
CA THR A 113 -13.72 -13.58 -9.69
C THR A 113 -12.82 -12.48 -10.24
N VAL A 114 -11.50 -12.71 -10.27
CA VAL A 114 -10.52 -11.71 -10.75
C VAL A 114 -10.45 -11.71 -12.28
N LYS A 115 -9.95 -10.62 -12.86
CA LYS A 115 -9.68 -10.53 -14.30
C LYS A 115 -8.32 -11.14 -14.60
N ALA A 116 -8.17 -11.76 -15.76
CA ALA A 116 -6.89 -12.24 -16.25
C ALA A 116 -5.87 -11.11 -16.44
N GLY A 117 -4.60 -11.40 -16.21
CA GLY A 117 -3.48 -10.48 -16.45
C GLY A 117 -3.20 -9.51 -15.30
N ASP A 118 -3.87 -9.66 -14.15
CA ASP A 118 -3.67 -8.82 -12.99
C ASP A 118 -2.70 -9.46 -11.99
N MET A 119 -1.85 -8.65 -11.34
CA MET A 119 -0.97 -9.15 -10.29
C MET A 119 -1.79 -9.53 -9.06
N MET A 120 -1.42 -10.65 -8.47
CA MET A 120 -1.95 -11.15 -7.21
C MET A 120 -0.83 -11.59 -6.30
N ILE A 121 -1.07 -11.46 -5.00
CA ILE A 121 -0.30 -12.16 -3.98
C ILE A 121 -1.23 -13.21 -3.37
N SER A 122 -0.74 -14.44 -3.29
CA SER A 122 -1.43 -15.55 -2.65
C SER A 122 -0.59 -16.15 -1.53
N ASP A 123 -1.27 -16.80 -0.61
CA ASP A 123 -0.68 -17.75 0.33
C ASP A 123 -1.16 -19.18 -0.04
N GLN A 124 -0.89 -20.18 0.79
CA GLN A 124 -1.31 -21.56 0.54
C GLN A 124 -2.83 -21.76 0.53
N ALA A 125 -3.62 -20.85 1.12
CA ALA A 125 -5.08 -20.95 1.13
C ALA A 125 -5.72 -20.29 -0.09
N GLY A 126 -5.07 -19.28 -0.69
CA GLY A 126 -5.57 -18.61 -1.88
C GLY A 126 -5.07 -17.18 -2.01
N ILE A 127 -5.74 -16.39 -2.86
CA ILE A 127 -5.42 -14.98 -3.07
C ILE A 127 -5.64 -14.21 -1.76
N ILE A 128 -4.61 -13.49 -1.31
CA ILE A 128 -4.70 -12.58 -0.16
C ILE A 128 -4.84 -11.13 -0.61
N SER A 129 -4.31 -10.78 -1.78
CA SER A 129 -4.56 -9.48 -2.39
C SER A 129 -4.40 -9.52 -3.90
N ASN A 130 -5.07 -8.58 -4.55
CA ASN A 130 -5.01 -8.37 -5.98
C ASN A 130 -5.07 -6.85 -6.24
N ILE A 131 -4.35 -6.35 -7.25
CA ILE A 131 -4.23 -4.90 -7.46
C ILE A 131 -5.59 -4.23 -7.69
N ILE A 132 -6.44 -4.81 -8.53
CA ILE A 132 -7.70 -4.16 -8.94
C ILE A 132 -8.82 -4.35 -7.91
N TYR A 133 -8.82 -5.49 -7.22
CA TYR A 133 -9.90 -5.88 -6.33
C TYR A 133 -9.57 -5.71 -4.84
N GLY A 134 -8.29 -5.47 -4.50
CA GLY A 134 -7.83 -5.16 -3.14
C GLY A 134 -7.53 -6.42 -2.31
N PRO A 135 -7.36 -6.26 -0.98
CA PRO A 135 -7.07 -7.37 -0.08
C PRO A 135 -8.28 -8.28 0.16
N ASP A 136 -8.01 -9.51 0.59
CA ASP A 136 -8.99 -10.50 1.02
C ASP A 136 -9.53 -10.18 2.41
N GLN A 137 -10.68 -10.77 2.75
CA GLN A 137 -11.30 -10.60 4.06
C GLN A 137 -10.60 -11.41 5.15
N ARG A 138 -10.13 -12.62 4.83
CA ARG A 138 -9.62 -13.58 5.80
C ARG A 138 -8.38 -13.06 6.53
N THR A 139 -7.49 -12.36 5.83
CA THR A 139 -6.20 -11.89 6.39
C THR A 139 -6.26 -10.43 6.83
N GLN A 140 -7.46 -9.86 6.95
CA GLN A 140 -7.66 -8.48 7.38
C GLN A 140 -6.98 -8.18 8.73
N ILE A 141 -6.29 -7.03 8.79
CA ILE A 141 -5.80 -6.41 10.01
C ILE A 141 -6.98 -6.02 10.92
N SER A 142 -6.90 -6.40 12.20
CA SER A 142 -7.86 -6.07 13.24
C SER A 142 -7.16 -5.47 14.47
N GLU A 143 -7.94 -5.03 15.46
CA GLU A 143 -7.42 -4.49 16.73
C GLU A 143 -6.54 -5.52 17.49
N SER A 144 -6.77 -6.80 17.24
CA SER A 144 -6.00 -7.91 17.81
C SER A 144 -4.68 -8.20 17.08
N THR A 145 -4.43 -7.62 15.90
CA THR A 145 -3.22 -7.90 15.12
C THR A 145 -1.97 -7.51 15.91
N ARG A 146 -0.98 -8.39 15.93
CA ARG A 146 0.33 -8.16 16.57
C ARG A 146 1.48 -8.27 15.59
N ASN A 147 1.34 -9.19 14.63
CA ASN A 147 2.29 -9.38 13.56
C ASN A 147 1.62 -8.96 12.24
N VAL A 148 2.30 -8.12 11.45
CA VAL A 148 1.72 -7.53 10.23
C VAL A 148 2.67 -7.71 9.05
N VAL A 149 2.12 -8.00 7.87
CA VAL A 149 2.83 -7.94 6.60
C VAL A 149 2.25 -6.82 5.76
N PHE A 150 3.11 -5.96 5.24
CA PHE A 150 2.76 -5.00 4.19
C PHE A 150 3.39 -5.44 2.87
N THR A 151 2.59 -5.48 1.83
CA THR A 151 3.03 -5.82 0.47
C THR A 151 2.75 -4.67 -0.48
N VAL A 152 3.74 -4.30 -1.28
CA VAL A 152 3.65 -3.19 -2.24
C VAL A 152 3.64 -3.76 -3.64
N TYR A 153 2.67 -3.38 -4.44
CA TYR A 153 2.60 -3.77 -5.85
C TYR A 153 3.29 -2.72 -6.71
N ALA A 154 4.38 -3.07 -7.40
CA ALA A 154 5.08 -2.15 -8.29
C ALA A 154 5.01 -2.65 -9.74
N PRO A 155 4.13 -2.07 -10.59
CA PRO A 155 4.18 -2.32 -12.02
C PRO A 155 5.52 -1.90 -12.62
N ALA A 156 5.91 -2.52 -13.74
CA ALA A 156 7.12 -2.16 -14.46
C ALA A 156 7.19 -0.65 -14.76
N GLY A 157 8.35 -0.05 -14.51
CA GLY A 157 8.58 1.41 -14.61
C GLY A 157 8.57 2.15 -13.27
N ILE A 158 8.31 1.46 -12.15
CA ILE A 158 8.59 1.97 -10.81
C ILE A 158 10.01 1.57 -10.40
N GLU A 159 10.83 2.56 -10.05
CA GLU A 159 12.20 2.36 -9.56
C GLU A 159 12.22 1.64 -8.20
N GLU A 160 13.09 0.64 -8.02
CA GLU A 160 13.24 -0.07 -6.75
C GLU A 160 13.57 0.85 -5.58
N SER A 161 14.33 1.91 -5.82
CA SER A 161 14.66 2.90 -4.79
C SER A 161 13.43 3.63 -4.23
N LEU A 162 12.37 3.80 -5.04
CA LEU A 162 11.09 4.36 -4.58
C LEU A 162 10.32 3.34 -3.73
N ILE A 163 10.33 2.06 -4.14
CA ILE A 163 9.71 0.97 -3.38
C ILE A 163 10.39 0.85 -2.01
N MET A 164 11.72 0.78 -1.98
CA MET A 164 12.52 0.72 -0.77
C MET A 164 12.23 1.90 0.16
N ARG A 165 12.19 3.13 -0.38
CA ARG A 165 11.85 4.32 0.40
C ARG A 165 10.45 4.25 1.00
N HIS A 166 9.48 3.77 0.23
CA HIS A 166 8.10 3.64 0.70
C HIS A 166 7.95 2.56 1.78
N LEU A 167 8.66 1.43 1.67
CA LEU A 167 8.73 0.42 2.74
C LEU A 167 9.36 0.99 4.02
N LEU A 168 10.43 1.78 3.89
CA LEU A 168 11.08 2.44 5.03
C LEU A 168 10.18 3.49 5.69
N ASP A 169 9.45 4.27 4.90
CA ASP A 169 8.46 5.23 5.40
C ASP A 169 7.36 4.53 6.20
N MET A 170 6.80 3.41 5.69
CA MET A 170 5.80 2.63 6.43
C MET A 170 6.35 2.07 7.75
N ARG A 171 7.58 1.53 7.74
CA ARG A 171 8.23 1.09 8.97
C ARG A 171 8.34 2.23 9.97
N ASP A 172 8.79 3.40 9.53
CA ASP A 172 8.96 4.56 10.40
C ASP A 172 7.62 5.05 10.97
N ASP A 173 6.56 5.06 10.15
CA ASP A 173 5.20 5.40 10.60
C ASP A 173 4.68 4.39 11.64
N VAL A 174 4.94 3.09 11.47
CA VAL A 174 4.58 2.05 12.47
C VAL A 174 5.37 2.25 13.77
N LEU A 175 6.66 2.57 13.70
CA LEU A 175 7.49 2.81 14.88
C LEU A 175 7.09 4.06 15.67
N VAL A 176 6.37 5.01 15.07
CA VAL A 176 5.79 6.15 15.80
C VAL A 176 4.69 5.69 16.75
N ILE A 177 3.82 4.78 16.30
CA ILE A 177 2.68 4.30 17.09
C ILE A 177 3.03 3.11 17.99
N ALA A 178 4.03 2.31 17.60
CA ALA A 178 4.51 1.14 18.32
C ALA A 178 6.04 1.15 18.39
N PRO A 179 6.66 1.96 19.27
CA PRO A 179 8.13 2.11 19.32
C PRO A 179 8.90 0.84 19.68
N GLN A 180 8.21 -0.16 20.22
CA GLN A 180 8.77 -1.48 20.58
C GLN A 180 8.58 -2.52 19.47
N ALA A 181 7.98 -2.16 18.34
CA ALA A 181 7.82 -3.08 17.22
C ALA A 181 9.18 -3.40 16.59
N GLU A 182 9.35 -4.63 16.16
CA GLU A 182 10.55 -5.12 15.49
C GLU A 182 10.25 -5.40 14.01
N MET A 183 11.22 -5.14 13.15
CA MET A 183 11.13 -5.42 11.72
C MET A 183 11.91 -6.70 11.44
N GLU A 184 11.17 -7.77 11.15
CA GLU A 184 11.73 -9.08 10.82
C GLU A 184 12.25 -9.13 9.37
N LEU A 185 11.51 -8.53 8.42
CA LEU A 185 11.84 -8.56 7.01
C LEU A 185 11.44 -7.27 6.30
N LEU A 186 12.38 -6.73 5.52
CA LEU A 186 12.15 -5.64 4.57
C LEU A 186 12.97 -5.93 3.33
N HIS A 187 12.31 -6.26 2.23
CA HIS A 187 12.96 -6.67 1.01
C HIS A 187 12.16 -6.22 -0.23
N VAL A 188 12.87 -5.94 -1.31
CA VAL A 188 12.29 -5.70 -2.63
C VAL A 188 12.65 -6.90 -3.48
N TYR A 189 11.62 -7.60 -3.96
CA TYR A 189 11.78 -8.72 -4.89
C TYR A 189 11.60 -8.18 -6.30
N GLY A 190 12.67 -8.26 -7.11
CA GLY A 190 12.75 -7.81 -8.50
C GLY A 190 13.66 -8.74 -9.30
N ASP A 191 13.62 -8.60 -10.63
CA ASP A 191 14.47 -9.34 -11.57
C ASP A 191 15.87 -8.72 -11.70
#